data_AF-A0A0E3PRU7-F1
#
_entry.id   AF-A0A0E3PRU7-F1
#
_cell.length_a   1.000
_cell.length_b   1.000
_cell.length_c   1.000
_cell.angle_alpha   90.00
_cell.angle_beta   90.00
_cell.angle_gamma   90.00
#
_symmetry.space_group_name_H-M   'P 1'
#
loop_
_entity.id
_entity.type
_entity.pdbx_description
1 polymer ?
#
loop_
_entity_poly.entity_id
_entity_poly.type
_entity_poly.pdbx_seq_one_letter_code
_entity_poly.pdbx_strand_id
1 'polypeptide(L)'
;MKIEDENYRLLEDKAKELGAKSLRLLPAENIVVEDRTVLKCIFGCNGYGSRVCPPFIPTVEEFKKILADYEWALLVEWNSNNVFSREVSENFIKYGFEPPEDEAVKQHFQNNLKTIMKDRKEIIQPGVLEIEKLAWTLG
;
A
#
# COMPACT_ATOMS: atom_id res chain seq x y z
N MET A 1 25.05 -3.88 -3.25
CA MET A 1 25.39 -3.78 -1.83
C MET A 1 24.30 -4.50 -1.03
N LYS A 2 24.59 -5.68 -0.48
CA LYS A 2 23.59 -6.39 0.34
C LYS A 2 23.30 -5.54 1.58
N ILE A 3 22.02 -5.35 1.94
CA ILE A 3 21.71 -4.87 3.29
C ILE A 3 22.42 -5.82 4.27
N GLU A 4 23.09 -5.26 5.27
CA GLU A 4 23.69 -6.11 6.30
C GLU A 4 22.57 -6.86 7.03
N ASP A 5 22.77 -8.15 7.30
CA ASP A 5 21.77 -8.99 7.97
C ASP A 5 21.34 -8.39 9.32
N GLU A 6 22.21 -7.60 9.95
CA GLU A 6 21.94 -6.84 11.17
C GLU A 6 20.95 -5.68 10.94
N ASN A 7 21.13 -4.87 9.90
CA ASN A 7 20.22 -3.79 9.56
C ASN A 7 18.81 -4.31 9.24
N TYR A 8 18.72 -5.43 8.51
CA TYR A 8 17.43 -6.06 8.24
C TYR A 8 16.74 -6.54 9.53
N ARG A 9 17.50 -7.12 10.48
CA ARG A 9 16.96 -7.52 11.79
C ARG A 9 16.43 -6.34 12.59
N LEU A 10 17.14 -5.22 12.60
CA LEU A 10 16.67 -4.00 13.28
C LEU A 10 15.35 -3.49 12.68
N LEU A 11 15.22 -3.52 11.36
CA LEU A 11 13.96 -3.18 10.68
C LEU A 11 12.84 -4.17 11.01
N GLU A 12 13.14 -5.46 11.06
CA GLU A 12 12.17 -6.51 11.41
C GLU A 12 11.68 -6.37 12.85
N ASP A 13 12.58 -6.17 13.80
CA ASP A 13 12.26 -5.98 15.21
C ASP A 13 11.44 -4.70 15.41
N LYS A 14 11.82 -3.62 14.72
CA LYS A 14 11.04 -2.37 14.76
C LYS A 14 9.64 -2.55 14.18
N ALA A 15 9.52 -3.25 13.06
CA ALA A 15 8.23 -3.52 12.44
C ALA A 15 7.32 -4.36 13.37
N LYS A 16 7.87 -5.40 14.01
CA LYS A 16 7.13 -6.23 14.98
C LYS A 16 6.68 -5.42 16.20
N GLU A 17 7.53 -4.55 16.74
CA GLU A 17 7.16 -3.62 17.82
C GLU A 17 5.96 -2.75 17.43
N LEU A 18 5.91 -2.31 16.16
CA LEU A 18 4.84 -1.51 15.57
C LEU A 18 3.62 -2.35 15.10
N GLY A 19 3.56 -3.62 15.48
CA GLY A 19 2.42 -4.50 15.19
C GLY A 19 2.38 -5.09 13.77
N ALA A 20 3.48 -4.99 13.02
CA ALA A 20 3.59 -5.71 11.75
C ALA A 20 3.63 -7.22 12.00
N LYS A 21 2.93 -7.98 11.17
CA LYS A 21 2.94 -9.44 11.19
C LYS A 21 4.18 -10.00 10.50
N SER A 22 4.55 -9.43 9.37
CA SER A 22 5.70 -9.91 8.60
C SER A 22 6.37 -8.80 7.81
N LEU A 23 7.63 -9.03 7.50
CA LEU A 23 8.49 -8.16 6.71
C LEU A 23 9.18 -9.00 5.64
N ARG A 24 9.34 -8.46 4.43
CA ARG A 24 10.18 -9.06 3.40
C ARG A 24 10.99 -8.00 2.69
N LEU A 25 12.27 -8.29 2.51
CA LEU A 25 13.13 -7.51 1.65
C LEU A 25 13.12 -8.07 0.22
N LEU A 26 13.05 -7.19 -0.77
CA LEU A 26 13.05 -7.53 -2.19
C LEU A 26 14.04 -6.61 -2.91
N PRO A 27 14.85 -7.09 -3.86
CA PRO A 27 15.61 -6.22 -4.73
C PRO A 27 14.67 -5.29 -5.50
N ALA A 28 14.95 -3.98 -5.51
CA ALA A 28 14.10 -3.01 -6.20
C ALA A 28 14.06 -3.25 -7.71
N GLU A 29 15.15 -3.78 -8.29
CA GLU A 29 15.22 -4.20 -9.70
C GLU A 29 14.20 -5.27 -10.09
N ASN A 30 13.68 -6.04 -9.13
CA ASN A 30 12.64 -7.05 -9.37
C ASN A 30 11.23 -6.45 -9.43
N ILE A 31 11.05 -5.16 -9.15
CA ILE A 31 9.76 -4.48 -9.22
C ILE A 31 9.47 -4.10 -10.67
N VAL A 32 8.53 -4.81 -11.29
CA VAL A 32 8.11 -4.55 -12.66
C VAL A 32 7.20 -3.31 -12.71
N VAL A 33 7.62 -2.29 -13.46
CA VAL A 33 6.82 -1.09 -13.72
C VAL A 33 6.33 -1.09 -15.17
N GLU A 34 5.04 -1.34 -15.37
CA GLU A 34 4.41 -1.39 -16.70
C GLU A 34 3.90 -0.02 -17.18
N ASP A 35 4.13 0.30 -18.45
CA ASP A 35 3.71 1.58 -19.06
C ASP A 35 2.19 1.72 -19.17
N ARG A 36 1.48 0.60 -19.33
CA ARG A 36 0.00 0.59 -19.44
C ARG A 36 -0.71 0.91 -18.13
N THR A 37 0.00 1.02 -17.00
CA THR A 37 -0.59 1.32 -15.69
C THR A 37 -1.40 2.62 -15.72
N VAL A 38 -0.95 3.61 -16.49
CA VAL A 38 -1.63 4.91 -16.65
C VAL A 38 -3.01 4.75 -17.31
N LEU A 39 -3.20 3.75 -18.19
CA LEU A 39 -4.48 3.52 -18.86
C LEU A 39 -5.60 3.15 -17.87
N LYS A 40 -5.27 2.37 -16.82
CA LYS A 40 -6.23 2.05 -15.76
C LYS A 40 -6.68 3.30 -15.01
N CYS A 41 -5.78 4.27 -14.83
CA CYS A 41 -6.13 5.56 -14.21
C CYS A 41 -7.01 6.40 -15.14
N ILE A 42 -6.63 6.57 -16.41
CA ILE A 42 -7.36 7.41 -17.37
C ILE A 42 -8.80 6.91 -17.57
N PHE A 43 -8.99 5.60 -17.74
CA PHE A 43 -10.28 5.05 -18.16
C PHE A 43 -11.11 4.41 -17.05
N GLY A 44 -10.54 4.19 -15.86
CA GLY A 44 -11.19 3.40 -14.81
C GLY A 44 -11.08 3.94 -13.39
N CYS A 45 -10.46 5.11 -13.18
CA CYS A 45 -10.25 5.67 -11.85
C CYS A 45 -10.89 7.06 -11.68
N ASN A 46 -11.74 7.21 -10.66
CA ASN A 46 -12.34 8.51 -10.31
C ASN A 46 -11.32 9.54 -9.80
N GLY A 47 -10.10 9.12 -9.47
CA GLY A 47 -9.03 10.00 -8.99
C GLY A 47 -8.23 10.68 -10.09
N TYR A 48 -8.41 10.30 -11.36
CA TYR A 48 -7.67 10.88 -12.48
C TYR A 48 -7.86 12.40 -12.57
N GLY A 49 -6.76 13.14 -12.80
CA GLY A 49 -6.77 14.61 -12.78
C GLY A 49 -6.76 15.23 -11.38
N SER A 50 -6.74 14.44 -10.30
CA SER A 50 -6.49 14.97 -8.95
C SER A 50 -5.01 15.30 -8.73
N ARG A 51 -4.70 16.11 -7.71
CA ARG A 51 -3.32 16.55 -7.40
C ARG A 51 -2.34 15.42 -7.04
N VAL A 52 -2.86 14.21 -6.78
CA VAL A 52 -2.07 13.01 -6.45
C VAL A 52 -2.19 11.95 -7.54
N CYS A 53 -2.63 12.33 -8.74
CA CYS A 53 -2.83 11.45 -9.89
C CYS A 53 -2.32 12.12 -11.17
N PRO A 54 -2.12 11.35 -12.27
CA PRO A 54 -1.75 11.94 -13.54
C PRO A 54 -2.78 12.99 -13.99
N PRO A 55 -2.36 14.08 -14.66
CA PRO A 55 -0.99 14.35 -15.14
C PRO A 55 -0.08 15.08 -14.13
N PHE A 56 -0.46 15.22 -12.85
CA PHE A 56 0.25 16.05 -11.87
C PHE A 56 1.30 15.29 -11.03
N ILE A 57 1.70 14.09 -11.48
CA ILE A 57 2.67 13.22 -10.82
C ILE A 57 3.74 12.79 -11.84
N PRO A 58 4.88 12.21 -11.40
CA PRO A 58 5.87 11.67 -12.33
C PRO A 58 5.27 10.73 -13.37
N THR A 59 5.74 10.83 -14.60
CA THR A 59 5.47 9.88 -15.67
C THR A 59 6.03 8.50 -15.31
N VAL A 60 5.60 7.46 -16.03
CA VAL A 60 6.12 6.11 -15.82
C VAL A 60 7.64 6.06 -16.05
N GLU A 61 8.14 6.78 -17.06
CA GLU A 61 9.58 6.83 -17.34
C GLU A 61 10.36 7.52 -16.21
N GLU A 62 9.85 8.65 -15.70
CA GLU A 62 10.47 9.34 -14.56
C GLU A 62 10.44 8.47 -13.30
N PHE A 63 9.33 7.77 -13.04
CA PHE A 63 9.24 6.86 -11.90
C PHE A 63 10.20 5.67 -12.00
N LYS A 64 10.41 5.12 -13.21
CA LYS A 64 11.42 4.06 -13.44
C LYS A 64 12.83 4.54 -13.08
N LYS A 65 13.16 5.81 -13.37
CA LYS A 65 14.44 6.42 -12.99
C LYS A 65 14.56 6.57 -11.48
N ILE A 66 13.51 7.08 -10.82
CA ILE A 66 13.47 7.20 -9.35
C ILE A 66 13.61 5.83 -8.67
N LEU A 67 12.91 4.81 -9.16
CA LEU A 67 12.98 3.46 -8.60
C LEU A 67 14.41 2.89 -8.68
N ALA A 68 15.16 3.22 -9.75
CA ALA A 68 16.53 2.77 -9.94
C ALA A 68 17.54 3.40 -8.95
N ASP A 69 17.15 4.45 -8.23
CA ASP A 69 17.95 5.03 -7.15
C ASP A 69 17.92 4.16 -5.87
N TYR A 70 17.02 3.18 -5.80
CA TYR A 70 16.90 2.25 -4.68
C TYR A 70 17.45 0.88 -5.05
N GLU A 71 18.23 0.27 -4.15
CA GLU A 71 18.67 -1.13 -4.33
C GLU A 71 17.65 -2.13 -3.77
N TRP A 72 16.95 -1.74 -2.70
CA TRP A 72 16.05 -2.62 -1.95
C TRP A 72 14.68 -1.97 -1.73
N ALA A 73 13.66 -2.81 -1.69
CA ALA A 73 12.30 -2.47 -1.30
C ALA A 73 11.86 -3.34 -0.12
N LEU A 74 11.13 -2.74 0.80
CA LEU A 74 10.63 -3.40 2.00
C LEU A 74 9.12 -3.58 1.92
N LEU A 75 8.67 -4.83 1.92
CA LEU A 75 7.25 -5.17 1.97
C LEU A 75 6.86 -5.53 3.40
N VAL A 76 5.92 -4.78 3.96
CA VAL A 76 5.46 -4.96 5.34
C VAL A 76 3.99 -5.35 5.36
N GLU A 77 3.65 -6.37 6.14
CA GLU A 77 2.29 -6.86 6.34
C GLU A 77 1.80 -6.49 7.73
N TRP A 78 0.65 -5.82 7.83
CA TRP A 78 -0.10 -5.66 9.08
C TRP A 78 -1.37 -6.49 9.03
N ASN A 79 -1.71 -7.10 10.17
CA ASN A 79 -3.01 -7.73 10.31
C ASN A 79 -4.09 -6.66 10.49
N SER A 80 -5.25 -6.92 9.88
CA SER A 80 -6.47 -6.19 10.14
C SER A 80 -7.51 -7.14 10.70
N ASN A 81 -8.29 -6.69 11.68
CA ASN A 81 -9.46 -7.43 12.17
C ASN A 81 -10.66 -7.29 11.20
N ASN A 82 -10.45 -6.64 10.06
CA ASN A 82 -11.48 -6.42 9.07
C ASN A 82 -11.82 -7.72 8.33
N VAL A 83 -13.05 -8.19 8.51
CA VAL A 83 -13.55 -9.41 7.86
C VAL A 83 -14.53 -9.04 6.76
N PHE A 84 -14.15 -9.32 5.53
CA PHE A 84 -15.01 -9.16 4.37
C PHE A 84 -15.95 -10.36 4.24
N SER A 85 -17.22 -10.12 3.94
CA SER A 85 -18.08 -11.18 3.42
C SER A 85 -17.62 -11.54 2.01
N ARG A 86 -17.98 -12.73 1.53
CA ARG A 86 -17.66 -13.15 0.15
C ARG A 86 -18.17 -12.13 -0.86
N GLU A 87 -19.42 -11.70 -0.71
CA GLU A 87 -20.06 -10.75 -1.60
C GLU A 87 -19.33 -9.40 -1.63
N VAL A 88 -18.99 -8.85 -0.45
CA VAL A 88 -18.26 -7.59 -0.38
C VAL A 88 -16.85 -7.73 -0.94
N SER A 89 -16.17 -8.86 -0.69
CA SER A 89 -14.84 -9.12 -1.24
C SER A 89 -14.85 -9.14 -2.78
N GLU A 90 -15.78 -9.88 -3.37
CA GLU A 90 -15.90 -10.04 -4.83
C GLU A 90 -16.33 -8.72 -5.51
N ASN A 91 -17.07 -7.85 -4.82
CA ASN A 91 -17.61 -6.60 -5.37
C ASN A 91 -16.99 -5.34 -4.76
N PHE A 92 -15.88 -5.43 -4.02
CA PHE A 92 -15.37 -4.32 -3.21
C PHE A 92 -15.15 -3.03 -4.03
N ILE A 93 -14.54 -3.18 -5.21
CA ILE A 93 -14.30 -2.07 -6.12
C ILE A 93 -15.64 -1.54 -6.65
N LYS A 94 -16.54 -2.40 -7.14
CA LYS A 94 -17.86 -2.02 -7.64
C LYS A 94 -18.65 -1.22 -6.60
N TYR A 95 -18.68 -1.69 -5.36
CA TYR A 95 -19.40 -1.04 -4.25
C TYR A 95 -18.83 0.31 -3.84
N GLY A 96 -17.60 0.63 -4.25
CA GLY A 96 -17.04 1.98 -4.16
C GLY A 96 -17.67 3.00 -5.12
N PHE A 97 -18.31 2.55 -6.21
CA PHE A 97 -18.97 3.41 -7.21
C PHE A 97 -20.49 3.27 -7.15
N GLU A 98 -20.97 2.03 -7.04
CA GLU A 98 -22.38 1.64 -7.04
C GLU A 98 -22.68 0.92 -5.73
N PRO A 99 -23.27 1.59 -4.74
CA PRO A 99 -23.58 0.96 -3.46
C PRO A 99 -24.48 -0.28 -3.63
N PRO A 100 -24.34 -1.31 -2.78
CA PRO A 100 -25.24 -2.45 -2.78
C PRO A 100 -26.70 -2.02 -2.57
N GLU A 101 -27.64 -2.70 -3.23
CA GLU A 101 -29.08 -2.50 -3.00
C GLU A 101 -29.50 -3.05 -1.64
N ASP A 102 -28.94 -4.21 -1.24
CA ASP A 102 -29.19 -4.79 0.07
C ASP A 102 -28.55 -3.93 1.18
N GLU A 103 -29.38 -3.49 2.11
CA GLU A 103 -28.97 -2.55 3.16
C GLU A 103 -28.02 -3.20 4.17
N ALA A 104 -28.12 -4.51 4.42
CA ALA A 104 -27.21 -5.22 5.31
C ALA A 104 -25.82 -5.34 4.67
N VAL A 105 -25.75 -5.66 3.38
CA VAL A 105 -24.49 -5.71 2.61
C VAL A 105 -23.85 -4.33 2.56
N LYS A 106 -24.65 -3.28 2.31
CA LYS A 106 -24.20 -1.89 2.31
C LYS A 106 -23.63 -1.47 3.66
N GLN A 107 -24.31 -1.78 4.77
CA GLN A 107 -23.79 -1.50 6.11
C GLN A 107 -22.50 -2.26 6.39
N HIS A 108 -22.42 -3.53 5.99
CA HIS A 108 -21.21 -4.34 6.15
C HIS A 108 -20.03 -3.72 5.39
N PHE A 109 -20.22 -3.36 4.12
CA PHE A 109 -19.22 -2.66 3.31
C PHE A 109 -18.76 -1.35 3.94
N GLN A 110 -19.68 -0.52 4.42
CA GLN A 110 -19.35 0.74 5.10
C GLN A 110 -18.56 0.52 6.39
N ASN A 111 -18.89 -0.51 7.16
CA ASN A 111 -18.13 -0.89 8.34
C ASN A 111 -16.73 -1.40 7.97
N ASN A 112 -16.62 -2.20 6.90
CA ASN A 112 -15.31 -2.63 6.39
C ASN A 112 -14.46 -1.42 6.00
N LEU A 113 -15.01 -0.44 5.27
CA LEU A 113 -14.29 0.78 4.89
C LEU A 113 -13.83 1.59 6.12
N LYS A 114 -14.68 1.75 7.14
CA LYS A 114 -14.31 2.43 8.39
C LYS A 114 -13.13 1.75 9.07
N THR A 115 -13.13 0.41 9.14
CA THR A 115 -12.01 -0.35 9.71
C THR A 115 -10.73 -0.17 8.90
N ILE A 116 -10.78 -0.25 7.56
CA ILE A 116 -9.62 0.01 6.69
C ILE A 116 -9.03 1.40 6.95
N MET A 117 -9.88 2.43 7.01
CA MET A 117 -9.43 3.80 7.23
C MET A 117 -8.83 3.98 8.62
N LYS A 118 -9.42 3.34 9.63
CA LYS A 118 -8.91 3.34 11.00
C LYS A 118 -7.53 2.67 11.07
N ASP A 119 -7.42 1.43 10.61
CA ASP A 119 -6.16 0.65 10.64
C ASP A 119 -5.06 1.37 9.86
N ARG A 120 -5.39 1.95 8.71
CA ARG A 120 -4.46 2.77 7.93
C ARG A 120 -3.94 3.96 8.73
N LYS A 121 -4.83 4.72 9.36
CA LYS A 121 -4.49 5.98 10.04
C LYS A 121 -3.77 5.76 11.36
N GLU A 122 -4.19 4.77 12.13
CA GLU A 122 -3.72 4.56 13.50
C GLU A 122 -2.52 3.62 13.59
N ILE A 123 -2.37 2.69 12.65
CA ILE A 123 -1.37 1.62 12.73
C ILE A 123 -0.42 1.69 11.53
N ILE A 124 -0.94 1.51 10.31
CA ILE A 124 -0.10 1.26 9.13
C ILE A 124 0.72 2.50 8.76
N GLN A 125 0.09 3.67 8.59
CA GLN A 125 0.79 4.86 8.14
C GLN A 125 1.83 5.36 9.16
N PRO A 126 1.52 5.45 10.48
CA PRO A 126 2.54 5.76 11.49
C PRO A 126 3.64 4.70 11.56
N GLY A 127 3.28 3.41 11.48
CA GLY A 127 4.23 2.32 11.52
C GLY A 127 5.22 2.36 10.35
N VAL A 128 4.73 2.55 9.12
CA VAL A 128 5.58 2.74 7.94
C VAL A 128 6.54 3.91 8.12
N LEU A 129 6.06 5.05 8.64
CA LEU A 129 6.90 6.23 8.83
C LEU A 129 8.05 5.98 9.81
N GLU A 130 7.82 5.25 10.90
CA GLU A 130 8.87 4.92 11.86
C GLU A 130 9.87 3.90 11.31
N ILE A 131 9.41 2.92 10.53
CA ILE A 131 10.29 1.98 9.82
C ILE A 131 11.14 2.72 8.78
N GLU A 132 10.53 3.62 8.02
CA GLU A 132 11.22 4.43 7.01
C GLU A 132 12.32 5.29 7.64
N LYS A 133 12.02 6.00 8.75
CA LYS A 133 13.03 6.77 9.48
C LYS A 133 14.20 5.91 9.92
N LEU A 134 13.94 4.71 10.45
CA LEU A 134 15.00 3.79 10.84
C LEU A 134 15.83 3.36 9.62
N ALA A 135 15.19 2.99 8.51
CA ALA A 135 15.89 2.62 7.28
C ALA A 135 16.84 3.74 6.81
N TRP A 136 16.38 5.00 6.80
CA TRP A 136 17.23 6.14 6.45
C TRP A 136 18.45 6.32 7.37
N THR A 137 18.35 5.94 8.65
CA THR A 137 19.49 6.02 9.58
C THR A 137 20.50 4.89 9.44
N LEU A 138 20.07 3.74 8.90
CA LEU A 138 20.90 2.55 8.74
C LEU A 138 21.73 2.56 7.45
N GLY A 139 21.39 3.46 6.51
CA GLY A 139 22.02 3.55 5.18
C GLY A 139 21.53 2.47 4.23
#